data_AF-A0A820ZJG9-F1
#
_entry.id   AF-A0A820ZJG9-F1
#
_cell.length_a   1.000
_cell.length_b   1.000
_cell.length_c   1.000
_cell.angle_alpha   90.00
_cell.angle_beta   90.00
_cell.angle_gamma   90.00
#
_symmetry.space_group_name_H-M   'P 1'
#
loop_
_entity.id
_entity.type
_entity.pdbx_description
1 polymer ?
#
loop_
_entity_poly.entity_id
_entity_poly.type
_entity_poly.pdbx_seq_one_letter_code
_entity_poly.pdbx_strand_id
1 'polypeptide(L)' 'MSQHLSVGDRWRLTSLKFDQGLNVHQIARIISCNIRTVYRILELFQETNNVIQRNGRCRQLMLNDGRLPT' A
#
# COMPACT_ATOMS: atom_id res chain seq x y z
N MET A 1 16.67 9.95 -4.41
CA MET A 1 15.36 10.52 -4.02
C MET A 1 14.42 9.37 -3.67
N SER A 2 14.17 9.12 -2.39
CA SER A 2 13.21 8.10 -1.94
C SER A 2 11.83 8.77 -1.82
N GLN A 3 11.11 8.89 -2.94
CA GLN A 3 9.71 9.30 -2.87
C GLN A 3 8.92 8.18 -2.20
N HIS A 4 8.40 8.49 -1.02
CA HIS A 4 7.61 7.55 -0.24
C HIS A 4 6.23 7.45 -0.90
N LEU A 5 5.93 6.31 -1.54
CA LEU A 5 4.62 6.08 -2.16
C LEU A 5 3.50 6.25 -1.12
N SER A 6 2.53 7.09 -1.45
CA SER A 6 1.31 7.29 -0.69
C SER A 6 0.51 6.00 -0.60
N VAL A 7 -0.26 5.81 0.48
CA VAL A 7 -1.09 4.60 0.67
C VAL A 7 -2.06 4.40 -0.51
N GLY A 8 -2.62 5.49 -1.04
CA GLY A 8 -3.49 5.45 -2.22
C GLY A 8 -2.80 4.89 -3.47
N ASP A 9 -1.55 5.28 -3.74
CA ASP A 9 -0.79 4.77 -4.88
C ASP A 9 -0.47 3.27 -4.73
N ARG A 10 -0.25 2.81 -3.49
CA ARG A 10 0.00 1.39 -3.22
C ARG A 10 -1.25 0.54 -3.45
N TRP A 11 -2.43 1.03 -3.06
CA TRP A 11 -3.71 0.38 -3.38
C TRP A 11 -3.99 0.39 -4.88
N ARG A 12 -3.73 1.53 -5.54
CA ARG A 12 -3.89 1.63 -6.99
C ARG A 12 -3.00 0.62 -7.71
N LEU A 13 -1.77 0.46 -7.25
CA LEU A 13 -0.80 -0.52 -7.75
C LEU A 13 -1.29 -1.97 -7.60
N THR A 14 -1.84 -2.36 -6.45
CA THR A 14 -2.42 -3.70 -6.27
C THR A 14 -3.65 -3.91 -7.14
N SER A 15 -4.55 -2.93 -7.25
CA SER A 15 -5.68 -2.99 -8.17
C SER A 15 -5.23 -3.19 -9.62
N LEU A 16 -4.25 -2.43 -10.11
CA LEU A 16 -3.71 -2.61 -11.47
C LEU A 16 -3.16 -4.03 -11.69
N LYS A 17 -2.59 -4.66 -10.66
CA LYS A 17 -2.07 -6.03 -10.76
C LYS A 17 -3.15 -7.10 -10.73
N PHE A 18 -4.07 -7.03 -9.78
CA PHE A 18 -5.03 -8.11 -9.50
C PHE A 18 -6.37 -7.94 -10.22
N ASP A 19 -6.81 -6.69 -10.46
CA ASP A 19 -8.06 -6.39 -11.17
C ASP A 19 -7.83 -6.33 -12.69
N GLN A 20 -6.76 -5.65 -13.12
CA GLN A 20 -6.47 -5.44 -14.55
C GLN A 20 -5.41 -6.40 -15.12
N GLY A 21 -4.75 -7.20 -14.28
CA GLY A 21 -3.74 -8.17 -14.73
C GLY A 21 -2.46 -7.55 -15.32
N LEU A 22 -2.19 -6.27 -15.05
CA LEU A 22 -1.04 -5.56 -15.66
C LEU A 22 0.31 -6.12 -15.21
N ASN A 23 1.31 -5.96 -16.07
CA ASN A 23 2.68 -6.33 -15.74
C ASN A 23 3.38 -5.28 -14.89
N VAL A 24 4.31 -5.76 -14.06
CA VAL A 24 5.05 -4.97 -13.07
C VAL A 24 5.75 -3.75 -13.70
N HIS A 25 6.26 -3.91 -14.93
CA HIS A 25 6.87 -2.82 -15.70
C HIS A 25 5.88 -1.74 -16.13
N GLN A 26 4.66 -2.13 -16.53
CA GLN A 26 3.61 -1.18 -16.91
C GLN A 26 3.12 -0.42 -15.68
N ILE A 27 2.91 -1.13 -14.58
CA ILE A 27 2.50 -0.55 -13.30
C ILE A 27 3.54 0.46 -12.79
N ALA A 28 4.82 0.11 -12.84
CA ALA A 28 5.91 1.02 -12.47
C ALA A 28 5.91 2.32 -13.29
N ARG A 29 5.61 2.22 -14.59
CA ARG A 29 5.44 3.40 -15.47
C ARG A 29 4.22 4.23 -15.11
N ILE A 30 3.06 3.60 -14.87
CA ILE A 30 1.81 4.30 -14.55
C ILE A 30 1.93 5.07 -13.23
N ILE A 31 2.48 4.42 -12.20
CA ILE A 31 2.62 4.98 -10.85
C ILE A 31 3.89 5.83 -10.73
N SER A 32 4.72 5.88 -11.78
CA SER A 32 6.02 6.59 -11.79
C SER A 32 6.92 6.18 -10.62
N CYS A 33 7.02 4.87 -10.36
CA CYS A 33 7.81 4.32 -9.25
C CYS A 33 8.79 3.24 -9.72
N ASN A 34 9.73 2.90 -8.84
CA ASN A 34 10.71 1.86 -9.14
C ASN A 34 10.03 0.47 -9.13
N ILE A 35 10.35 -0.36 -10.12
CA ILE A 35 9.90 -1.76 -10.24
C ILE A 35 10.15 -2.53 -8.93
N ARG A 36 11.30 -2.31 -8.27
CA ARG A 36 11.62 -2.96 -6.99
C ARG A 36 10.60 -2.63 -5.89
N THR A 37 10.08 -1.41 -5.90
CA THR A 37 9.04 -0.99 -4.96
C THR A 37 7.71 -1.66 -5.26
N VAL A 38 7.39 -1.84 -6.55
CA VAL A 38 6.19 -2.58 -6.97
C VAL A 38 6.23 -4.01 -6.46
N TYR A 39 7.35 -4.72 -6.65
CA TYR A 39 7.52 -6.07 -6.12
C TYR A 39 7.33 -6.14 -4.60
N ARG A 40 7.98 -5.25 -3.85
CA ARG A 40 7.85 -5.19 -2.39
C ARG A 40 6.41 -4.98 -1.91
N ILE A 41 5.65 -4.12 -2.58
CA ILE A 41 4.26 -3.84 -2.21
C ILE A 41 3.37 -5.04 -2.55
N LEU A 42 3.56 -5.66 -3.70
CA LEU A 42 2.80 -6.85 -4.10
C LEU A 42 3.08 -8.03 -3.19
N GLU A 43 4.34 -8.25 -2.81
CA GLU A 43 4.75 -9.28 -1.86
C GLU A 43 4.10 -9.06 -0.48
N LEU A 44 4.20 -7.83 0.05
CA LEU A 44 3.53 -7.45 1.30
C LEU A 44 2.01 -7.69 1.24
N PHE A 45 1.39 -7.35 0.10
CA PHE A 45 -0.04 -7.54 -0.08
C PHE A 45 -0.42 -9.02 -0.14
N GLN A 46 0.38 -9.86 -0.78
CA GLN A 46 0.13 -11.31 -0.78
C GLN A 46 0.29 -11.92 0.62
N GLU A 47 1.23 -11.44 1.42
CA GLU A 47 1.47 -11.94 2.78
C GLU A 47 0.43 -11.46 3.78
N THR A 48 0.04 -10.17 3.71
CA THR A 48 -0.76 -9.52 4.75
C THR A 48 -2.17 -9.11 4.32
N ASN A 49 -2.48 -9.24 3.02
CA ASN A 49 -3.66 -8.66 2.38
C ASN A 49 -3.77 -7.13 2.61
N ASN A 50 -2.63 -6.46 2.78
CA ASN A 50 -2.54 -5.04 3.10
C ASN A 50 -1.32 -4.40 2.42
N VAL A 51 -1.38 -3.09 2.16
CA VAL A 51 -0.32 -2.30 1.51
C VAL A 51 0.44 -1.39 2.48
N ILE A 52 0.00 -1.37 3.74
CA ILE A 52 0.62 -0.62 4.83
C ILE A 52 1.62 -1.54 5.51
N GLN A 53 2.91 -1.21 5.42
CA GLN A 53 3.90 -1.86 6.28
C GLN A 53 3.57 -1.50 7.72
N ARG A 54 3.32 -2.51 8.57
CA ARG A 54 3.39 -2.37 10.03
C ARG A 54 4.84 -2.07 10.40
N ASN A 55 5.29 -0.85 10.14
CA ASN A 55 6.46 -0.33 10.82
C ASN A 55 6.09 -0.32 12.30
N GLY A 56 6.83 -1.06 13.12
CA GLY A 56 6.65 -1.17 14.59
C GLY A 56 6.80 0.15 15.35
N ARG A 57 6.67 1.30 14.70
CA ARG A 57 6.42 2.61 15.32
C ARG A 57 4.92 2.88 15.27
N CYS A 58 4.19 2.16 16.11
CA CYS A 58 2.81 2.47 16.43
C CYS A 58 2.79 3.87 17.08
N ARG A 59 2.61 4.93 16.28
CA ARG A 59 1.88 6.10 16.77
C ARG A 59 0.42 5.67 16.73
N GLN A 60 -0.01 5.13 17.86
CA GLN A 60 -1.39 4.92 18.23
C GLN A 60 -2.07 6.29 18.18
N LEU A 61 -2.56 6.67 17.00
CA LEU A 61 -3.56 7.72 16.89
C LEU A 61 -4.80 7.11 17.55
N MET A 62 -5.00 7.51 18.80
CA MET A 62 -6.22 7.34 19.55
C MET A 62 -7.42 7.61 18.63
N LEU A 63 -8.19 6.58 18.34
CA LEU A 63 -9.61 6.74 18.01
C LEU A 63 -10.29 7.18 19.31
N ASN A 64 -10.22 8.48 19.61
CA ASN A 64 -11.07 9.16 20.57
C ASN A 64 -12.25 9.75 19.80
N ASP A 65 -13.22 8.89 19.48
CA ASP A 65 -14.60 9.23 19.15
C ASP A 65 -15.38 7.93 19.43
N GLY A 66 -16.26 7.78 20.39
CA GLY A 66 -16.93 8.66 21.32
C GLY A 66 -18.04 7.79 21.95
N ARG A 67 -18.29 7.97 23.24
CA ARG A 67 -19.50 7.61 24.02
C ARG A 67 -20.66 6.98 23.22
N LEU A 68 -21.18 5.80 23.59
CA LEU A 68 -22.24 5.68 24.60
C LEU A 68 -22.41 4.21 25.09
N PRO A 69 -22.85 4.02 26.34
CA PRO A 69 -23.25 2.72 26.89
C PRO A 69 -24.72 2.40 26.58
N THR A 70 -25.04 1.12 26.47
CA THR A 70 -26.34 0.52 26.79
C THR A 70 -26.11 -0.85 27.40
#